data_AF-A0A920ABS1-F1
#
_entry.id   AF-A0A920ABS1-F1
#
_cell.length_a   1.000
_cell.length_b   1.000
_cell.length_c   1.000
_cell.angle_alpha   90.00
_cell.angle_beta   90.00
_cell.angle_gamma   90.00
#
_symmetry.space_group_name_H-M   'P 1'
#
loop_
_entity.id
_entity.type
_entity.pdbx_description
1 polymer ?
#
loop_
_entity_poly.entity_id
_entity_poly.type
_entity_poly.pdbx_seq_one_letter_code
_entity_poly.pdbx_strand_id
1 'polypeptide(L)'
;MGIASPSKAYDESLNDNSAYEEPFAGQKYPKFPHDLPELLKENGKGLIKATPYGNTLTKDMAIAAIEGEGLGEDIHTDLLAVSFSSPDYVGHQFGTDSKEIQDTYLRLDRDLASF
;
A
#
# COMPACT_ATOMS: atom_id res chain seq x y z
N MET A 1 -9.83 -8.93 -1.07
CA MET A 1 -8.48 -8.42 -0.83
C MET A 1 -7.91 -9.20 0.35
N GLY A 2 -6.78 -9.91 0.17
CA GLY A 2 -6.20 -10.80 1.19
C GLY A 2 -4.73 -10.50 1.40
N ILE A 3 -4.17 -10.90 2.56
CA ILE A 3 -2.79 -10.65 3.04
C ILE A 3 -1.70 -11.11 2.04
N ALA A 4 -0.54 -10.45 2.02
CA ALA A 4 0.52 -10.75 1.06
C ALA A 4 1.10 -12.16 1.25
N SER A 5 1.04 -12.71 2.46
CA SER A 5 1.54 -14.05 2.78
C SER A 5 0.85 -14.61 4.03
N PRO A 6 0.68 -15.94 4.18
CA PRO A 6 0.06 -16.54 5.37
C PRO A 6 0.82 -16.19 6.67
N SER A 7 0.11 -16.22 7.80
CA SER A 7 0.45 -15.66 9.12
C SER A 7 1.85 -15.91 9.71
N LYS A 8 2.65 -16.82 9.16
CA LYS A 8 4.09 -16.96 9.48
C LYS A 8 4.99 -15.89 8.84
N ALA A 9 4.44 -15.01 8.01
CA ALA A 9 5.21 -14.08 7.18
C ALA A 9 5.28 -12.64 7.71
N TYR A 10 4.89 -12.42 8.96
CA TYR A 10 5.00 -11.12 9.63
C TYR A 10 5.81 -11.20 10.93
N ASP A 11 6.87 -11.99 10.92
CA ASP A 11 7.79 -12.21 12.04
C ASP A 11 8.85 -11.12 12.19
N GLU A 12 8.98 -10.25 11.19
CA GLU A 12 9.80 -9.03 11.22
C GLU A 12 9.03 -7.80 11.74
N SER A 13 7.77 -7.99 12.18
CA SER A 13 6.94 -6.97 12.82
C SER A 13 6.86 -7.16 14.34
N LEU A 14 6.52 -6.08 15.05
CA LEU A 14 6.09 -6.15 16.45
C LEU A 14 4.75 -6.88 16.61
N ASN A 15 4.38 -7.10 17.87
CA ASN A 15 3.05 -7.58 18.20
C ASN A 15 1.98 -6.59 17.70
N ASP A 16 0.98 -7.14 17.02
CA ASP A 16 -0.20 -6.44 16.51
C ASP A 16 -0.99 -5.73 17.63
N ASN A 17 -1.69 -4.64 17.28
CA ASN A 17 -2.41 -3.79 18.22
C ASN A 17 -1.49 -3.26 19.33
N SER A 18 -0.39 -2.64 18.91
CA SER A 18 0.56 -1.97 19.79
C SER A 18 0.10 -0.56 20.19
N ALA A 19 0.82 0.09 21.12
CA ALA A 19 0.52 1.45 21.57
C ALA A 19 0.88 2.54 20.53
N TYR A 20 1.50 2.16 19.42
CA TYR A 20 1.96 3.06 18.36
C TYR A 20 1.10 2.99 17.09
N GLU A 21 0.01 2.21 17.14
CA GLU A 21 -0.91 2.01 16.02
C GLU A 21 -2.23 2.75 16.25
N GLU A 22 -2.77 3.35 15.20
CA GLU A 22 -4.06 4.02 15.21
C GLU A 22 -5.12 3.22 14.42
N PRO A 23 -6.29 2.93 15.02
CA PRO A 23 -7.37 2.23 14.31
C PRO A 23 -7.96 3.10 13.19
N PHE A 24 -8.47 2.46 12.14
CA PHE A 24 -9.34 3.15 11.20
C PHE A 24 -10.64 3.61 11.88
N ALA A 25 -11.32 4.60 11.28
CA ALA A 25 -12.66 4.96 11.73
C ALA A 25 -13.58 3.74 11.65
N GLY A 26 -14.35 3.50 12.72
CA GLY A 26 -15.20 2.32 12.87
C GLY A 26 -14.56 1.14 13.57
N GLN A 27 -13.24 1.16 13.79
CA GLN A 27 -12.54 0.12 14.54
C GLN A 27 -12.24 0.55 15.97
N LYS A 28 -12.37 -0.40 16.90
CA LYS A 28 -11.94 -0.21 18.29
C LYS A 28 -10.43 -0.40 18.47
N TYR A 29 -9.82 -1.24 17.62
CA TYR A 29 -8.43 -1.66 17.72
C TYR A 29 -7.83 -1.76 16.30
N PRO A 30 -6.59 -1.30 16.08
CA PRO A 30 -5.85 -1.54 14.84
C PRO A 30 -5.39 -3.00 14.81
N LYS A 31 -6.27 -3.90 14.37
CA LYS A 31 -5.94 -5.32 14.26
C LYS A 31 -5.77 -5.72 12.81
N PHE A 32 -4.58 -6.19 12.47
CA PHE A 32 -4.31 -6.77 11.17
C PHE A 32 -4.86 -8.21 11.07
N PRO A 33 -5.52 -8.61 9.97
CA PRO A 33 -5.78 -7.85 8.75
C PRO A 33 -7.11 -7.07 8.77
N HIS A 34 -7.21 -6.09 7.86
CA HIS A 34 -8.35 -5.17 7.74
C HIS A 34 -9.36 -5.58 6.64
N ASP A 35 -10.65 -5.49 6.96
CA ASP A 35 -11.74 -5.60 5.97
C ASP A 35 -11.94 -4.24 5.27
N LEU A 36 -11.19 -4.01 4.20
CA LEU A 36 -11.24 -2.73 3.47
C LEU A 36 -12.62 -2.41 2.87
N PRO A 37 -13.37 -3.36 2.27
CA PRO A 37 -14.75 -3.12 1.85
C PRO A 37 -15.66 -2.58 2.96
N GLU A 38 -15.53 -3.11 4.19
CA GLU A 38 -16.30 -2.61 5.32
C GLU A 38 -15.83 -1.20 5.72
N LEU A 39 -14.52 -1.02 5.87
CA LEU A 39 -13.90 0.25 6.27
C LEU A 39 -14.19 1.39 5.29
N LEU A 40 -14.35 1.08 4.01
CA LEU A 40 -14.66 2.07 2.96
C LEU A 40 -15.95 2.85 3.26
N LYS A 41 -16.92 2.22 3.93
CA LYS A 41 -18.21 2.84 4.26
C LYS A 41 -18.06 4.03 5.21
N GLU A 42 -17.12 3.94 6.16
CA GLU A 42 -16.90 4.98 7.17
C GLU A 42 -15.72 5.91 6.84
N ASN A 43 -14.68 5.39 6.19
CA ASN A 43 -13.44 6.14 5.90
C ASN A 43 -13.45 6.80 4.51
N GLY A 44 -14.41 6.41 3.64
CA GLY A 44 -14.52 6.92 2.28
C GLY A 44 -13.35 6.51 1.37
N LYS A 45 -13.36 7.01 0.13
CA LYS A 45 -12.38 6.62 -0.90
C LYS A 45 -10.92 6.96 -0.54
N GLY A 46 -10.72 7.91 0.38
CA GLY A 46 -9.39 8.29 0.87
C GLY A 46 -8.68 7.16 1.61
N LEU A 47 -9.41 6.13 2.06
CA LEU A 47 -8.88 4.92 2.71
C LEU A 47 -7.72 4.30 1.92
N ILE A 48 -7.80 4.29 0.59
CA ILE A 48 -6.81 3.62 -0.28
C ILE A 48 -5.37 4.11 -0.05
N LYS A 49 -5.18 5.37 0.37
CA LYS A 49 -3.87 5.96 0.66
C LYS A 49 -3.14 5.23 1.78
N ALA A 50 -3.88 4.80 2.81
CA ALA A 50 -3.36 4.05 3.95
C ALA A 50 -3.48 2.52 3.73
N THR A 51 -3.38 2.09 2.48
CA THR A 51 -3.37 0.66 2.13
C THR A 51 -2.30 0.39 1.07
N PRO A 52 -1.77 -0.85 0.97
CA PRO A 52 -0.82 -1.19 -0.08
C PRO A 52 -1.37 -1.01 -1.50
N TYR A 53 -2.69 -1.08 -1.67
CA TYR A 53 -3.36 -0.96 -2.96
C TYR A 53 -3.24 0.44 -3.58
N GLY A 54 -2.90 1.46 -2.79
CA GLY A 54 -2.52 2.78 -3.31
C GLY A 54 -1.30 2.69 -4.23
N ASN A 55 -0.27 1.93 -3.83
CA ASN A 55 0.91 1.70 -4.67
C ASN A 55 0.57 0.91 -5.93
N THR A 56 -0.25 -0.14 -5.83
CA THR A 56 -0.69 -0.91 -7.00
C THR A 56 -1.44 -0.01 -8.00
N LEU A 57 -2.33 0.86 -7.52
CA LEU A 57 -3.02 1.82 -8.38
C LEU A 57 -2.05 2.80 -9.05
N THR A 58 -1.06 3.31 -8.31
CA THR A 58 -0.02 4.19 -8.87
C THR A 58 0.83 3.48 -9.92
N LYS A 59 1.20 2.22 -9.70
CA LYS A 59 1.90 1.38 -10.68
C LYS A 59 1.08 1.23 -11.95
N ASP A 60 -0.18 0.82 -11.84
CA ASP A 60 -1.06 0.59 -12.98
C ASP A 60 -1.29 1.89 -13.78
N MET A 61 -1.42 3.03 -13.09
CA MET A 61 -1.48 4.35 -13.73
C MET A 61 -0.20 4.68 -14.49
N ALA A 62 0.97 4.41 -13.92
CA ALA A 62 2.25 4.69 -14.55
C ALA A 62 2.48 3.82 -15.80
N ILE A 63 2.12 2.53 -15.75
CA ILE A 63 2.14 1.65 -16.94
C ILE A 63 1.19 2.20 -18.02
N ALA A 64 -0.04 2.55 -17.65
CA ALA A 64 -1.00 3.11 -18.60
C ALA A 64 -0.51 4.44 -19.23
N ALA A 65 0.25 5.26 -18.49
CA ALA A 65 0.86 6.47 -19.03
C ALA A 65 1.99 6.17 -20.02
N ILE A 66 2.84 5.16 -19.75
CA ILE A 66 3.88 4.71 -20.68
C ILE A 66 3.24 4.25 -22.00
N GLU A 67 2.23 3.38 -21.92
CA GLU A 67 1.55 2.83 -23.09
C GLU A 67 0.73 3.89 -23.85
N GLY A 68 -0.01 4.73 -23.12
CA GLY A 68 -0.92 5.70 -23.71
C GLY A 68 -0.23 6.88 -24.38
N GLU A 69 0.93 7.29 -23.86
CA GLU A 69 1.73 8.41 -24.39
C GLU A 69 2.90 7.94 -25.28
N GLY A 70 3.14 6.63 -25.40
CA GLY A 70 4.25 6.09 -26.19
C GLY A 70 5.63 6.48 -25.66
N LEU A 71 5.78 6.54 -24.33
CA LEU A 71 7.01 7.04 -23.70
C LEU A 71 8.20 6.14 -24.03
N GLY A 72 9.26 6.73 -24.59
CA GLY A 72 10.48 6.03 -25.00
C GLY A 72 10.36 5.25 -26.32
N GLU A 73 9.30 5.44 -27.09
CA GLU A 73 9.14 4.78 -28.40
C GLU A 73 9.82 5.52 -29.56
N ASP A 74 10.15 6.81 -29.41
CA ASP A 74 10.80 7.61 -30.45
C ASP A 74 12.30 7.88 -30.19
N ILE A 75 12.89 8.85 -30.90
CA ILE A 75 14.33 9.16 -30.81
C ILE A 75 14.69 10.10 -29.65
N HIS A 76 13.71 10.67 -28.97
CA HIS A 76 13.86 11.60 -27.87
C HIS A 76 13.69 10.86 -26.54
N THR A 77 14.55 11.19 -25.58
CA THR A 77 14.46 10.56 -24.26
C THR A 77 13.36 11.20 -23.43
N ASP A 78 12.43 10.38 -22.97
CA ASP A 78 11.40 10.76 -22.00
C ASP A 78 11.85 10.45 -20.56
N LEU A 79 11.20 11.12 -19.60
CA LEU A 79 11.40 10.89 -18.18
C LEU A 79 10.06 10.76 -17.48
N LEU A 80 9.81 9.61 -16.86
CA LEU A 80 8.68 9.39 -15.96
C LEU A 80 9.19 9.27 -14.52
N ALA A 81 8.67 10.11 -13.63
CA ALA A 81 8.95 10.05 -12.20
C ALA A 81 7.71 9.56 -11.45
N VAL A 82 7.83 8.44 -10.74
CA VAL A 82 6.74 7.79 -10.00
C VAL A 82 7.07 7.79 -8.51
N SER A 83 6.11 8.20 -7.67
CA SER A 83 6.24 8.22 -6.22
C SER A 83 5.21 7.29 -5.59
N PHE A 84 5.67 6.30 -4.84
CA PHE A 84 4.84 5.36 -4.09
C PHE A 84 4.63 5.85 -2.66
N SER A 85 3.46 6.45 -2.39
CA SER A 85 3.18 7.15 -1.12
C SER A 85 2.53 6.28 -0.04
N SER A 86 2.02 5.07 -0.36
CA SER A 86 1.36 4.25 0.67
C SER A 86 2.25 3.90 1.87
N PRO A 87 3.58 3.67 1.75
CA PRO A 87 4.42 3.39 2.92
C PRO A 87 4.43 4.52 3.94
N ASP A 88 4.35 5.78 3.48
CA ASP A 88 4.27 6.95 4.36
C ASP A 88 2.97 6.98 5.14
N TYR A 89 1.82 6.88 4.46
CA TYR A 89 0.51 6.87 5.11
C TYR A 89 0.33 5.68 6.06
N VAL A 90 0.75 4.49 5.64
CA VAL A 90 0.67 3.27 6.47
C VAL A 90 1.61 3.38 7.67
N GLY A 91 2.85 3.82 7.46
CA GLY A 91 3.83 3.98 8.54
C GLY A 91 3.43 5.06 9.53
N HIS A 92 2.81 6.16 9.09
CA HIS A 92 2.28 7.19 9.97
C HIS A 92 1.11 6.70 10.83
N GLN A 93 0.26 5.83 10.29
CA GLN A 93 -0.92 5.33 11.00
C GLN A 93 -0.59 4.15 11.93
N PHE A 94 0.27 3.23 11.51
CA PHE A 94 0.52 1.97 12.23
C PHE A 94 1.93 1.87 12.81
N GLY A 95 2.84 2.77 12.45
CA GLY A 95 4.24 2.70 12.85
C GLY A 95 5.09 1.82 11.92
N THR A 96 6.41 2.04 11.96
CA THR A 96 7.39 1.43 11.03
C THR A 96 7.68 -0.04 11.28
N ASP A 97 7.29 -0.58 12.42
CA ASP A 97 7.49 -2.00 12.78
C ASP A 97 6.15 -2.77 12.83
N SER A 98 5.08 -2.22 12.23
CA SER A 98 3.75 -2.86 12.18
C SER A 98 3.64 -3.99 11.16
N LYS A 99 2.58 -4.79 11.26
CA LYS A 99 2.27 -5.81 10.24
C LYS A 99 1.79 -5.18 8.94
N GLU A 100 1.08 -4.06 9.03
CA GLU A 100 0.59 -3.27 7.91
C GLU A 100 1.73 -2.75 7.03
N ILE A 101 2.78 -2.20 7.64
CA ILE A 101 3.91 -1.66 6.87
C ILE A 101 4.75 -2.79 6.26
N GLN A 102 4.93 -3.91 6.96
CA GLN A 102 5.56 -5.10 6.38
C GLN A 102 4.74 -5.64 5.19
N ASP A 103 3.41 -5.76 5.32
CA ASP A 103 2.53 -6.14 4.20
C ASP A 103 2.64 -5.17 3.02
N THR A 104 2.77 -3.88 3.33
CA THR A 104 2.92 -2.82 2.34
C THR A 104 4.21 -2.99 1.55
N TYR A 105 5.34 -3.22 2.21
CA TYR A 105 6.62 -3.43 1.52
C TYR A 105 6.68 -4.76 0.77
N LEU A 106 6.13 -5.86 1.32
CA LEU A 106 6.06 -7.14 0.61
C LEU A 106 5.25 -7.07 -0.69
N ARG A 107 4.20 -6.23 -0.72
CA ARG A 107 3.42 -6.00 -1.94
C ARG A 107 4.10 -5.01 -2.87
N LEU A 108 4.69 -3.95 -2.32
CA LEU A 108 5.45 -2.99 -3.12
C LEU A 108 6.59 -3.69 -3.87
N ASP A 109 7.31 -4.60 -3.22
CA ASP A 109 8.32 -5.46 -3.85
C ASP A 109 7.74 -6.23 -5.06
N ARG A 110 6.60 -6.90 -4.87
CA ARG A 110 5.91 -7.61 -5.96
C ARG A 110 5.42 -6.68 -7.07
N ASP A 111 4.92 -5.51 -6.70
CA ASP A 111 4.45 -4.51 -7.64
C ASP A 111 5.61 -4.00 -8.50
N LEU A 112 6.75 -3.67 -7.90
CA LEU A 112 7.97 -3.26 -8.60
C LEU A 112 8.54 -4.38 -9.49
N ALA A 113 8.44 -5.65 -9.06
CA ALA A 113 8.84 -6.78 -9.90
C ALA A 113 7.96 -6.96 -11.16
N SER A 114 6.75 -6.40 -11.15
CA SER A 114 5.78 -6.45 -12.26
C SER A 114 5.62 -5.10 -12.99
N PHE A 115 6.44 -4.11 -12.65
CA PHE A 115 6.40 -2.76 -13.21
C PHE A 115 7.28 -2.64 -14.46
#